data_AF-A0A9P9Q4U5-F1
#
_entry.id   AF-A0A9P9Q4U5-F1
#
_cell.length_a   1.000
_cell.length_b   1.000
_cell.length_c   1.000
_cell.angle_alpha   90.00
_cell.angle_beta   90.00
_cell.angle_gamma   90.00
#
_symmetry.space_group_name_H-M   'P 1'
#
loop_
_entity.id
_entity.type
_entity.pdbx_description
1 polymer ?
#
loop_
_entity_poly.entity_id
_entity_poly.type
_entity_poly.pdbx_seq_one_letter_code
_entity_poly.pdbx_strand_id
1 'polypeptide(L)'
;MYKQPNYIVVMAVAFIVLASLDIAFAAKSAGCGKNPTITSQSYTITVNGKQRQYIMKLPSQYDKNHPYRLIFTWHQRGGSATKIVNGEDPNKGGVLPYYGLPPLANNSAIFVVPNGLNNGWANSGGEDITFFDNMVKTVEADLCVDTSLRFSTGFSYGAAWYFGLGSECFWWPFAA
;
A
#
# COMPACT_ATOMS: atom_id res chain seq x y z
N MET A 1 -8.32 74.55 0.10
CA MET A 1 -9.49 73.67 -0.07
C MET A 1 -9.06 72.44 -0.86
N TYR A 2 -9.37 71.27 -0.32
CA TYR A 2 -8.79 69.97 -0.61
C TYR A 2 -9.56 69.24 -1.72
N LYS A 3 -8.85 68.53 -2.60
CA LYS A 3 -9.35 67.26 -3.14
C LYS A 3 -8.17 66.39 -3.59
N GLN A 4 -7.74 65.48 -2.73
CA GLN A 4 -6.87 64.39 -3.12
C GLN A 4 -7.65 63.40 -4.00
N PRO A 5 -7.11 62.96 -5.16
CA PRO A 5 -7.72 61.89 -5.93
C PRO A 5 -7.48 60.53 -5.25
N ASN A 6 -8.56 59.76 -5.13
CA ASN A 6 -8.59 58.43 -4.54
C ASN A 6 -7.81 57.41 -5.40
N TYR A 7 -6.52 57.25 -5.15
CA TYR A 7 -5.71 56.16 -5.71
C TYR A 7 -5.85 54.83 -4.95
N ILE A 8 -6.62 54.81 -3.85
CA ILE A 8 -6.76 53.65 -2.96
C ILE A 8 -7.57 52.50 -3.60
N VAL A 9 -8.41 52.78 -4.61
CA VAL A 9 -9.33 51.75 -5.15
C VAL A 9 -8.71 50.88 -6.24
N VAL A 10 -7.63 51.33 -6.91
CA VAL A 10 -7.08 50.62 -8.09
C VAL A 10 -6.04 49.55 -7.74
N MET A 11 -5.45 49.57 -6.53
CA MET A 11 -4.41 48.61 -6.15
C MET A 11 -4.93 47.35 -5.43
N ALA A 12 -6.23 47.25 -5.13
CA ALA A 12 -6.78 46.14 -4.35
C ALA A 12 -7.19 44.90 -5.18
N VAL A 13 -7.14 44.96 -6.51
CA VAL A 13 -7.59 43.85 -7.38
C VAL A 13 -6.45 42.96 -7.88
N ALA A 14 -5.18 43.31 -7.60
CA ALA A 14 -4.03 42.51 -8.01
C ALA A 14 -3.56 41.47 -6.95
N PHE A 15 -4.31 41.29 -5.86
CA PHE A 15 -3.87 40.48 -4.71
C PHE A 15 -4.87 39.40 -4.26
N ILE A 16 -5.70 38.87 -5.16
CA ILE A 16 -6.55 37.73 -4.83
C ILE A 16 -6.45 36.69 -5.96
N VAL A 17 -6.19 35.45 -5.53
CA VAL A 17 -5.98 34.23 -6.32
C VAL A 17 -4.53 33.99 -6.81
N LEU A 18 -3.57 33.96 -5.89
CA LEU A 18 -2.69 32.78 -5.84
C LEU A 18 -3.57 31.66 -5.26
N ALA A 19 -4.38 31.03 -6.12
CA ALA A 19 -4.91 29.71 -5.79
C ALA A 19 -3.69 28.85 -5.49
N SER A 20 -3.62 28.32 -4.27
CA SER A 20 -2.73 27.22 -3.97
C SER A 20 -3.04 26.12 -4.98
N LEU A 21 -2.23 26.05 -6.03
CA LEU A 21 -2.03 24.82 -6.77
C LEU A 21 -1.38 23.88 -5.76
N ASP A 22 -2.21 23.20 -4.97
CA ASP A 22 -1.84 21.94 -4.39
C ASP A 22 -1.60 21.00 -5.58
N ILE A 23 -0.43 21.12 -6.19
CA ILE A 23 0.11 20.04 -7.01
C ILE A 23 0.20 18.90 -6.02
N ALA A 24 -0.82 18.03 -6.03
CA ALA A 24 -0.82 16.80 -5.27
C ALA A 24 0.34 15.96 -5.81
N PHE A 25 1.53 16.22 -5.29
CA PHE A 25 2.61 15.27 -5.39
C PHE A 25 2.08 14.01 -4.73
N ALA A 26 2.04 12.92 -5.49
CA ALA A 26 1.89 11.57 -4.94
C ALA A 26 2.68 11.52 -3.62
N ALA A 27 2.03 11.12 -2.53
CA ALA A 27 2.67 11.13 -1.22
C ALA A 27 3.75 10.05 -1.26
N LYS A 28 4.99 10.43 -1.55
CA LYS A 28 6.08 9.49 -1.79
C LYS A 28 6.53 8.86 -0.47
N SER A 29 6.73 7.56 -0.48
CA SER A 29 7.37 6.86 0.63
C SER A 29 8.83 7.27 0.78
N ALA A 30 9.40 6.99 1.96
CA ALA A 30 10.80 7.28 2.27
C ALA A 30 11.80 6.48 1.40
N GLY A 31 11.36 5.41 0.74
CA GLY A 31 12.16 4.59 -0.18
C GLY A 31 12.35 5.20 -1.56
N CYS A 32 11.56 6.23 -1.94
CA CYS A 32 11.70 6.86 -3.25
C CYS A 32 13.11 7.44 -3.48
N GLY A 33 13.68 7.13 -4.65
CA GLY A 33 15.02 7.56 -5.09
C GLY A 33 16.17 6.69 -4.56
N LYS A 34 15.95 5.81 -3.59
CA LYS A 34 16.96 4.89 -3.05
C LYS A 34 17.21 3.72 -3.98
N ASN A 35 18.41 3.14 -3.90
CA ASN A 35 18.67 1.86 -4.55
C ASN A 35 17.95 0.77 -3.77
N PRO A 36 16.97 0.06 -4.36
CA PRO A 36 16.16 -0.90 -3.64
C PRO A 36 16.99 -2.13 -3.27
N THR A 37 16.75 -2.66 -2.07
CA THR A 37 17.28 -3.96 -1.64
C THR A 37 16.20 -5.05 -1.75
N ILE A 38 14.93 -4.65 -1.75
CA ILE A 38 13.80 -5.54 -1.94
C ILE A 38 13.61 -5.84 -3.43
N THR A 39 13.40 -7.12 -3.75
CA THR A 39 13.14 -7.63 -5.10
C THR A 39 11.97 -8.61 -5.09
N SER A 40 11.56 -9.09 -6.25
CA SER A 40 10.47 -10.07 -6.39
C SER A 40 10.89 -11.46 -5.90
N GLN A 41 10.76 -11.71 -4.60
CA GLN A 41 11.06 -13.00 -3.96
C GLN A 41 10.27 -13.21 -2.67
N SER A 42 10.49 -14.37 -2.03
CA SER A 42 9.98 -14.66 -0.69
C SER A 42 10.89 -14.07 0.39
N TYR A 43 10.28 -13.53 1.44
CA TYR A 43 10.95 -12.99 2.61
C TYR A 43 10.43 -13.65 3.88
N THR A 44 11.29 -13.71 4.90
CA THR A 44 10.95 -14.17 6.24
C THR A 44 11.25 -13.06 7.24
N ILE A 45 10.32 -12.78 8.15
CA ILE A 45 10.52 -11.87 9.27
C ILE A 45 10.04 -12.51 10.57
N THR A 46 10.61 -12.09 11.69
CA THR A 46 10.17 -12.54 13.02
C THR A 46 9.13 -11.58 13.57
N VAL A 47 7.97 -12.09 13.97
CA VAL A 47 6.89 -11.33 14.62
C VAL A 47 6.51 -12.06 15.90
N ASN A 48 6.61 -11.38 17.04
CA ASN A 48 6.31 -11.95 18.37
C ASN A 48 6.99 -13.32 18.60
N GLY A 49 8.25 -13.46 18.17
CA GLY A 49 9.03 -14.69 18.31
C GLY A 49 8.72 -15.81 17.30
N LYS A 50 7.78 -15.59 16.36
CA LYS A 50 7.41 -16.54 15.31
C LYS A 50 7.96 -16.11 13.95
N GLN A 51 8.41 -17.07 13.15
CA GLN A 51 8.77 -16.79 11.76
C GLN A 51 7.52 -16.63 10.89
N ARG A 52 7.45 -15.52 10.16
CA ARG A 52 6.37 -15.17 9.22
C ARG A 52 6.96 -14.99 7.84
N GLN A 53 6.25 -15.44 6.82
CA GLN A 53 6.70 -15.36 5.43
C GLN A 53 5.75 -14.50 4.60
N TYR A 54 6.29 -13.80 3.62
CA TYR A 54 5.52 -13.09 2.60
C TYR A 54 6.26 -13.11 1.27
N ILE A 55 5.52 -12.94 0.16
CA ILE A 55 6.08 -12.92 -1.18
C ILE A 55 5.91 -11.52 -1.76
N MET A 56 6.99 -10.97 -2.30
CA MET A 56 6.99 -9.69 -3.01
C MET A 56 6.89 -9.91 -4.51
N LYS A 57 6.14 -9.05 -5.19
CA LYS A 57 6.20 -8.90 -6.65
C LYS A 57 6.29 -7.43 -6.99
N LEU A 58 7.44 -7.03 -7.50
CA LEU A 58 7.67 -5.70 -8.03
C LEU A 58 7.29 -5.65 -9.52
N PRO A 59 7.00 -4.46 -10.04
CA PRO A 59 6.97 -4.17 -11.46
C PRO A 59 8.22 -4.67 -12.20
N SER A 60 8.06 -5.15 -13.43
CA SER A 60 9.19 -5.35 -14.34
C SER A 60 9.87 -4.01 -14.60
N GLN A 61 11.21 -3.99 -14.59
CA GLN A 61 12.00 -2.77 -14.75
C GLN A 61 11.61 -1.67 -13.76
N TYR A 62 11.44 -2.05 -12.49
CA TYR A 62 11.12 -1.14 -11.39
C TYR A 62 11.99 0.13 -11.40
N ASP A 63 11.34 1.30 -11.42
CA ASP A 63 11.96 2.62 -11.37
C ASP A 63 11.85 3.19 -9.95
N LYS A 64 12.99 3.35 -9.29
CA LYS A 64 13.07 3.89 -7.92
C LYS A 64 12.51 5.32 -7.77
N ASN A 65 12.31 6.07 -8.85
CA ASN A 65 11.77 7.42 -8.79
C ASN A 65 10.26 7.48 -9.08
N HIS A 66 9.67 6.38 -9.55
CA HIS A 66 8.25 6.26 -9.86
C HIS A 66 7.48 5.76 -8.62
N PRO A 67 6.53 6.53 -8.07
CA PRO A 67 5.69 6.07 -6.97
C PRO A 67 4.70 5.00 -7.45
N TYR A 68 4.80 3.79 -6.93
CA TYR A 68 3.92 2.68 -7.27
C TYR A 68 2.77 2.52 -6.27
N ARG A 69 1.65 1.98 -6.73
CA ARG A 69 0.56 1.52 -5.85
C ARG A 69 1.04 0.33 -5.03
N LEU A 70 0.65 0.25 -3.76
CA LEU A 70 0.97 -0.88 -2.90
C LEU A 70 -0.28 -1.73 -2.68
N ILE A 71 -0.24 -3.01 -3.05
CA ILE A 71 -1.40 -3.91 -2.97
C ILE A 71 -1.05 -5.12 -2.12
N PHE A 72 -1.79 -5.30 -1.02
CA PHE A 72 -1.73 -6.51 -0.20
C PHE A 72 -2.80 -7.52 -0.65
N THR A 73 -2.39 -8.78 -0.85
CA THR A 73 -3.31 -9.88 -1.18
C THR A 73 -3.30 -10.97 -0.10
N TRP A 74 -4.44 -11.18 0.55
CA TRP A 74 -4.59 -12.07 1.71
C TRP A 74 -5.32 -13.35 1.35
N HIS A 75 -4.79 -14.50 1.74
CA HIS A 75 -5.38 -15.79 1.39
C HIS A 75 -6.58 -16.14 2.26
N GLN A 76 -7.48 -16.94 1.69
CA GLN A 76 -8.59 -17.59 2.36
C GLN A 76 -8.12 -18.60 3.42
N ARG A 77 -9.06 -19.07 4.26
CA ARG A 77 -8.78 -20.14 5.23
C ARG A 77 -8.34 -21.42 4.49
N GLY A 78 -7.26 -22.04 4.93
CA GLY A 78 -6.69 -23.21 4.25
C GLY A 78 -5.87 -22.87 2.98
N GLY A 79 -5.76 -21.59 2.63
CA GLY A 79 -4.90 -21.09 1.57
C GLY A 79 -3.46 -20.85 2.03
N SER A 80 -2.66 -20.28 1.13
CA SER A 80 -1.29 -19.83 1.41
C SER A 80 -0.88 -18.72 0.44
N ALA A 81 0.19 -17.99 0.76
CA ALA A 81 0.75 -16.99 -0.15
C ALA A 81 1.13 -17.60 -1.51
N THR A 82 1.71 -18.80 -1.53
CA THR A 82 2.07 -19.52 -2.76
C THR A 82 0.86 -19.83 -3.64
N LYS A 83 -0.28 -20.19 -3.05
CA LYS A 83 -1.52 -20.42 -3.81
C LYS A 83 -2.04 -19.16 -4.47
N ILE A 84 -1.93 -18.00 -3.80
CA ILE A 84 -2.24 -16.72 -4.44
C ILE A 84 -1.29 -16.44 -5.60
N VAL A 85 0.02 -16.60 -5.39
CA VAL A 85 1.04 -16.28 -6.40
C VAL A 85 0.91 -17.16 -7.64
N ASN A 86 0.66 -18.45 -7.45
CA ASN A 86 0.55 -19.42 -8.54
C ASN A 86 -0.85 -19.44 -9.17
N GLY A 87 -1.86 -18.98 -8.43
CA GLY A 87 -3.26 -19.21 -8.76
C GLY A 87 -3.70 -20.65 -8.50
N GLU A 88 -5.02 -20.84 -8.55
CA GLU A 88 -5.71 -22.11 -8.48
C GLU A 88 -6.70 -22.20 -9.66
N ASP A 89 -7.09 -23.41 -10.08
CA ASP A 89 -7.97 -23.60 -11.24
C ASP A 89 -9.36 -22.94 -11.03
N PRO A 90 -9.70 -21.88 -11.79
CA PRO A 90 -10.99 -21.19 -11.61
C PRO A 90 -12.19 -22.10 -11.90
N ASN A 91 -12.04 -23.12 -12.75
CA ASN A 91 -13.10 -24.07 -13.05
C ASN A 91 -13.36 -25.05 -11.90
N LYS A 92 -12.47 -25.08 -10.90
CA LYS A 92 -12.59 -25.88 -9.67
C LYS A 92 -12.79 -25.01 -8.43
N GLY A 93 -13.27 -23.77 -8.62
CA GLY A 93 -13.49 -22.82 -7.53
C GLY A 93 -12.22 -22.14 -7.03
N GLY A 94 -11.11 -22.26 -7.76
CA GLY A 94 -9.89 -21.50 -7.53
C GLY A 94 -9.98 -20.07 -8.09
N VAL A 95 -8.85 -19.37 -8.05
CA VAL A 95 -8.73 -17.97 -8.49
C VAL A 95 -7.46 -17.78 -9.28
N LEU A 96 -7.46 -16.81 -10.19
CA LEU A 96 -6.28 -16.44 -10.95
C LEU A 96 -5.12 -15.99 -10.03
N PRO A 97 -3.86 -16.10 -10.49
CA PRO A 97 -2.70 -15.55 -9.80
C PRO A 97 -2.94 -14.11 -9.31
N TYR A 98 -2.63 -13.83 -8.04
CA TYR A 98 -2.84 -12.52 -7.40
C TYR A 98 -4.28 -12.00 -7.57
N TYR A 99 -5.27 -12.91 -7.58
CA TYR A 99 -6.68 -12.61 -7.84
C TYR A 99 -6.94 -11.92 -9.19
N GLY A 100 -6.06 -12.11 -10.17
CA GLY A 100 -6.20 -11.55 -11.53
C GLY A 100 -5.80 -10.08 -11.66
N LEU A 101 -5.22 -9.48 -10.62
CA LEU A 101 -4.86 -8.06 -10.60
C LEU A 101 -3.64 -7.66 -11.45
N PRO A 102 -2.57 -8.46 -11.62
CA PRO A 102 -1.36 -7.99 -12.30
C PRO A 102 -1.57 -7.46 -13.72
N PRO A 103 -2.38 -8.09 -14.60
CA PRO A 103 -2.70 -7.54 -15.92
C PRO A 103 -3.44 -6.20 -15.84
N LEU A 104 -4.34 -6.03 -14.86
CA LEU A 104 -5.11 -4.80 -14.65
C LEU A 104 -4.27 -3.67 -14.04
N ALA A 105 -3.26 -4.03 -13.25
CA ALA A 105 -2.32 -3.09 -12.68
C ALA A 105 -1.33 -2.52 -13.71
N ASN A 106 -1.24 -3.10 -14.92
CA ASN A 106 -0.40 -2.61 -16.02
C ASN A 106 1.01 -2.16 -15.56
N ASN A 107 1.70 -3.05 -14.84
CA ASN A 107 3.05 -2.82 -14.31
C ASN A 107 3.24 -1.59 -13.39
N SER A 108 2.17 -1.08 -12.79
CA SER A 108 2.22 0.11 -11.90
C SER A 108 1.77 -0.19 -10.47
N ALA A 109 2.03 -1.41 -10.00
CA ALA A 109 1.78 -1.82 -8.62
C ALA A 109 2.86 -2.78 -8.09
N ILE A 110 3.18 -2.61 -6.82
CA ILE A 110 3.94 -3.56 -5.99
C ILE A 110 2.92 -4.42 -5.26
N PHE A 111 3.07 -5.74 -5.34
CA PHE A 111 2.23 -6.68 -4.60
C PHE A 111 3.00 -7.27 -3.43
N VAL A 112 2.34 -7.33 -2.28
CA VAL A 112 2.79 -8.05 -1.09
C VAL A 112 1.78 -9.16 -0.81
N VAL A 113 2.26 -10.39 -0.68
CA VAL A 113 1.42 -11.58 -0.45
C VAL A 113 1.81 -12.22 0.87
N PRO A 114 1.16 -11.84 1.98
CA PRO A 114 1.49 -12.35 3.30
C PRO A 114 1.01 -13.79 3.49
N ASN A 115 1.76 -14.59 4.25
CA ASN A 115 1.37 -15.95 4.63
C ASN A 115 0.89 -15.99 6.09
N GLY A 116 -0.35 -16.45 6.27
CA GLY A 116 -1.00 -16.62 7.57
C GLY A 116 -0.47 -17.84 8.31
N LEU A 117 -0.54 -17.80 9.64
CA LEU A 117 -0.19 -18.94 10.47
C LEU A 117 -1.32 -19.97 10.44
N ASN A 118 -0.98 -21.26 10.40
CA ASN A 118 -1.95 -22.35 10.32
C ASN A 118 -2.98 -22.17 9.19
N ASN A 119 -2.55 -21.56 8.08
CA ASN A 119 -3.38 -21.20 6.93
C ASN A 119 -4.60 -20.31 7.30
N GLY A 120 -4.41 -19.38 8.25
CA GLY A 120 -5.44 -18.44 8.70
C GLY A 120 -4.88 -17.14 9.30
N TRP A 121 -5.79 -16.32 9.79
CA TRP A 121 -5.56 -14.95 10.28
C TRP A 121 -6.20 -14.76 11.65
N ALA A 122 -5.80 -15.57 12.62
CA ALA A 122 -6.40 -15.58 13.96
C ALA A 122 -6.06 -14.32 14.76
N ASN A 123 -4.98 -13.63 14.38
CA ASN A 123 -4.47 -12.41 15.01
C ASN A 123 -4.29 -12.53 16.53
N SER A 124 -3.90 -13.71 17.00
CA SER A 124 -3.71 -13.97 18.44
C SER A 124 -2.67 -13.00 19.02
N GLY A 125 -3.11 -12.14 19.94
CA GLY A 125 -2.25 -11.12 20.54
C GLY A 125 -1.76 -10.03 19.57
N GLY A 126 -2.53 -9.75 18.49
CA GLY A 126 -2.19 -8.70 17.52
C GLY A 126 -1.09 -9.08 16.53
N GLU A 127 -0.69 -10.35 16.46
CA GLU A 127 0.47 -10.76 15.67
C GLU A 127 0.33 -10.60 14.16
N ASP A 128 -0.89 -10.65 13.63
CA ASP A 128 -1.14 -10.44 12.20
C ASP A 128 -1.13 -8.94 11.86
N ILE A 129 -1.55 -8.07 12.80
CA ILE A 129 -1.46 -6.60 12.65
C ILE A 129 0.01 -6.18 12.67
N THR A 130 0.77 -6.62 13.68
CA THR A 130 2.21 -6.32 13.76
C THR A 130 2.94 -6.83 12.54
N PHE A 131 2.52 -7.98 11.98
CA PHE A 131 3.07 -8.48 10.73
C PHE A 131 2.78 -7.55 9.55
N PHE A 132 1.54 -7.07 9.41
CA PHE A 132 1.15 -6.08 8.42
C PHE A 132 1.97 -4.78 8.54
N ASP A 133 2.03 -4.19 9.73
CA ASP A 133 2.75 -2.94 9.98
C ASP A 133 4.24 -3.07 9.64
N ASN A 134 4.86 -4.19 10.02
CA ASN A 134 6.25 -4.47 9.68
C ASN A 134 6.48 -4.58 8.17
N MET A 135 5.53 -5.15 7.42
CA MET A 135 5.62 -5.22 5.96
C MET A 135 5.46 -3.84 5.34
N VAL A 136 4.46 -3.05 5.74
CA VAL A 136 4.27 -1.66 5.24
C VAL A 136 5.53 -0.84 5.49
N LYS A 137 6.03 -0.83 6.73
CA LYS A 137 7.22 -0.07 7.12
C LYS A 137 8.45 -0.50 6.33
N THR A 138 8.68 -1.80 6.19
CA THR A 138 9.82 -2.35 5.43
C THR A 138 9.74 -1.95 3.95
N VAL A 139 8.58 -2.14 3.33
CA VAL A 139 8.37 -1.85 1.91
C VAL A 139 8.52 -0.36 1.64
N GLU A 140 7.94 0.51 2.47
CA GLU A 140 7.97 1.96 2.24
C GLU A 140 9.30 2.62 2.60
N ALA A 141 10.12 1.98 3.43
CA ALA A 141 11.47 2.45 3.70
C ALA A 141 12.45 2.20 2.55
N ASP A 142 12.21 1.16 1.75
CA ASP A 142 13.10 0.66 0.69
C ASP A 142 12.61 0.95 -0.74
N LEU A 143 11.29 0.84 -0.97
CA LEU A 143 10.66 1.01 -2.27
C LEU A 143 9.88 2.33 -2.37
N CYS A 144 9.70 2.81 -3.60
CA CYS A 144 9.00 4.03 -3.95
C CYS A 144 7.51 3.72 -4.12
N VAL A 145 6.75 4.03 -3.08
CA VAL A 145 5.32 3.79 -2.97
C VAL A 145 4.61 5.13 -2.92
N ASP A 146 3.47 5.24 -3.59
CA ASP A 146 2.52 6.30 -3.32
C ASP A 146 1.69 5.91 -2.09
N THR A 147 1.97 6.54 -0.95
CA THR A 147 1.35 6.24 0.34
C THR A 147 -0.12 6.62 0.39
N SER A 148 -0.62 7.39 -0.57
CA SER A 148 -2.05 7.65 -0.76
C SER A 148 -2.78 6.51 -1.49
N LEU A 149 -2.03 5.57 -2.08
CA LEU A 149 -2.55 4.47 -2.92
C LEU A 149 -2.16 3.10 -2.38
N ARG A 150 -2.50 2.85 -1.10
CA ARG A 150 -2.38 1.55 -0.44
C ARG A 150 -3.70 0.80 -0.51
N PHE A 151 -3.68 -0.38 -1.10
CA PHE A 151 -4.84 -1.23 -1.27
C PHE A 151 -4.63 -2.57 -0.59
N SER A 152 -5.74 -3.17 -0.20
CA SER A 152 -5.78 -4.47 0.47
C SER A 152 -6.95 -5.26 -0.08
N THR A 153 -6.74 -6.53 -0.36
CA THR A 153 -7.78 -7.40 -0.89
C THR A 153 -7.56 -8.84 -0.47
N GLY A 154 -8.63 -9.62 -0.39
CA GLY A 154 -8.57 -11.02 -0.01
C GLY A 154 -9.90 -11.70 -0.29
N PHE A 155 -9.91 -13.01 -0.11
CA PHE A 155 -11.11 -13.83 -0.26
C PHE A 155 -11.52 -14.47 1.06
N SER A 156 -12.82 -14.50 1.36
CA SER A 156 -13.40 -15.15 2.56
C SER A 156 -12.69 -14.70 3.84
N TYR A 157 -11.98 -15.59 4.55
CA TYR A 157 -11.24 -15.21 5.76
C TYR A 157 -10.18 -14.13 5.50
N GLY A 158 -9.52 -14.14 4.33
CA GLY A 158 -8.62 -13.07 3.93
C GLY A 158 -9.34 -11.73 3.76
N ALA A 159 -10.60 -11.76 3.30
CA ALA A 159 -11.43 -10.57 3.21
C ALA A 159 -11.84 -10.03 4.59
N ALA A 160 -12.28 -10.93 5.48
CA ALA A 160 -12.62 -10.58 6.85
C ALA A 160 -11.40 -10.02 7.62
N TRP A 161 -10.22 -10.60 7.40
CA TRP A 161 -8.97 -10.13 7.98
C TRP A 161 -8.65 -8.68 7.58
N TYR A 162 -8.63 -8.36 6.28
CA TYR A 162 -8.30 -6.98 5.89
C TYR A 162 -9.44 -6.00 6.24
N PHE A 163 -10.70 -6.44 6.27
CA PHE A 163 -11.79 -5.61 6.78
C PHE A 163 -11.56 -5.26 8.25
N GLY A 164 -11.11 -6.23 9.06
CA GLY A 164 -10.63 -6.02 10.42
C GLY A 164 -9.50 -4.99 10.49
N LEU A 165 -8.45 -5.13 9.65
CA LEU A 165 -7.38 -4.13 9.53
C LEU A 165 -7.93 -2.72 9.27
N GLY A 166 -8.88 -2.58 8.34
CA GLY A 166 -9.50 -1.29 8.03
C GLY A 166 -10.22 -0.68 9.24
N SER A 167 -10.90 -1.52 10.04
CA SER A 167 -11.55 -1.06 11.27
C SER A 167 -10.56 -0.66 12.37
N GLU A 168 -9.41 -1.34 12.48
CA GLU A 168 -8.39 -1.07 13.49
C GLU A 168 -7.49 0.12 13.10
N CYS A 169 -7.11 0.24 11.82
CA CYS A 169 -6.37 1.39 11.30
C CYS A 169 -7.19 2.68 11.29
N PHE A 170 -8.53 2.61 11.23
CA PHE A 170 -9.38 3.80 11.37
C PHE A 170 -9.26 4.44 12.77
N TRP A 171 -8.91 3.66 13.79
CA TRP A 171 -8.70 4.15 15.16
C TRP A 171 -7.25 4.48 15.48
N TRP A 172 -6.31 4.12 14.61
CA TRP A 172 -4.89 4.42 14.78
C TRP A 172 -4.49 5.50 13.77
N PRO A 173 -4.23 6.76 14.19
CA PRO A 173 -3.63 7.70 13.26
C PRO A 173 -2.29 7.11 12.87
N PHE A 174 -2.15 6.76 11.59
CA PHE A 174 -0.91 6.35 10.97
C PHE A 174 0.21 7.22 11.53
N ALA A 175 1.09 6.61 12.32
CA ALA A 175 2.28 7.26 12.82
C ALA A 175 3.08 7.70 11.60
N ALA A 176 3.07 9.01 11.37
CA ALA A 176 3.88 9.71 10.39
C ALA A 176 5.37 9.52 10.69
#